data_AF-A0A258HX24-F1
#
_entry.id   AF-A0A258HX24-F1
#
_cell.length_a   1.000
_cell.length_b   1.000
_cell.length_c   1.000
_cell.angle_alpha   90.00
_cell.angle_beta   90.00
_cell.angle_gamma   90.00
#
_symmetry.space_group_name_H-M   'P 1'
#
loop_
_entity.id
_entity.type
_entity.pdbx_description
1 polymer ?
#
loop_
_entity_poly.entity_id
_entity_poly.type
_entity_poly.pdbx_seq_one_letter_code
_entity_poly.pdbx_strand_id
1 'polypeptide(L)'
;MSNKQSGGAWWTAADKAEPDQQAYNDLAQWCEKLDPSEQRAGFDRVLHEITDFGTSPQGSRKQIAGQWIAMLVDSGAFESAAIALMPRTSTFSGGRLQNGTFVAQVVLEGSAGAHSREAQSLAMAWLAALLRAFARQAAEAKGALTH
;
A
#
# COMPACT_ATOMS: atom_id res chain seq x y z
N MET A 1 27.05 -23.48 -9.56
CA MET A 1 25.58 -23.54 -9.63
C MET A 1 25.03 -22.22 -9.11
N SER A 2 24.64 -21.32 -10.02
CA SER A 2 24.17 -19.98 -9.66
C SER A 2 22.67 -20.05 -9.36
N ASN A 3 22.30 -20.02 -8.09
CA ASN A 3 20.91 -19.76 -7.69
C ASN A 3 20.60 -18.31 -8.05
N LYS A 4 20.08 -18.07 -9.27
CA LYS A 4 19.32 -16.85 -9.54
C LYS A 4 18.05 -16.95 -8.72
N GLN A 5 18.09 -16.40 -7.53
CA GLN A 5 16.91 -16.15 -6.71
C GLN A 5 16.08 -15.10 -7.48
N SER A 6 15.20 -15.56 -8.37
CA SER A 6 14.18 -14.76 -9.01
C SER A 6 13.10 -14.44 -7.97
N GLY A 7 13.47 -13.70 -6.93
CA GLY A 7 12.54 -13.04 -6.03
C GLY A 7 12.05 -11.77 -6.71
N GLY A 8 11.26 -11.91 -7.78
CA GLY A 8 10.58 -10.77 -8.36
C GLY A 8 9.75 -10.07 -7.28
N ALA A 9 9.79 -8.75 -7.24
CA ALA A 9 8.86 -7.96 -6.44
C ALA A 9 7.44 -8.47 -6.74
N TRP A 10 6.82 -9.13 -5.77
CA TRP A 10 5.57 -9.87 -5.99
C TRP A 10 4.36 -8.94 -6.22
N TRP A 11 4.57 -7.65 -5.96
CA TRP A 11 3.75 -6.53 -6.35
C TRP A 11 4.68 -5.58 -7.13
N THR A 12 4.23 -5.09 -8.28
CA THR A 12 4.72 -3.84 -8.86
C THR A 12 3.44 -3.07 -9.13
N ALA A 13 3.25 -1.93 -8.48
CA ALA A 13 2.09 -1.05 -8.72
C ALA A 13 2.02 -0.53 -10.17
N ALA A 14 2.97 -0.93 -11.03
CA ALA A 14 3.16 -0.47 -12.39
C ALA A 14 2.27 -1.12 -13.46
N ASP A 15 1.34 -2.03 -13.11
CA ASP A 15 0.45 -2.66 -14.11
C ASP A 15 -0.84 -1.88 -14.42
N LYS A 16 -1.12 -0.76 -13.74
CA LYS A 16 -2.16 0.19 -14.18
C LYS A 16 -1.61 1.02 -15.35
N ALA A 17 -2.38 1.11 -16.44
CA ALA A 17 -2.00 1.84 -17.66
C ALA A 17 -1.65 3.31 -17.42
N GLU A 18 -2.22 3.94 -16.38
CA GLU A 18 -1.68 5.12 -15.72
C GLU A 18 -2.08 5.05 -14.23
N PRO A 19 -1.13 4.96 -13.28
CA PRO A 19 -1.45 5.09 -11.88
C PRO A 19 -1.92 6.53 -11.59
N ASP A 20 -3.17 6.68 -11.15
CA ASP A 20 -3.75 7.99 -10.80
C ASP A 20 -3.18 8.48 -9.46
N GLN A 21 -2.17 9.34 -9.56
CA GLN A 21 -1.53 10.01 -8.43
C GLN A 21 -2.56 10.70 -7.51
N GLN A 22 -3.61 11.30 -8.08
CA GLN A 22 -4.61 12.02 -7.30
C GLN A 22 -5.49 11.05 -6.52
N ALA A 23 -5.95 9.97 -7.17
CA ALA A 23 -6.73 8.92 -6.51
C ALA A 23 -6.00 8.31 -5.31
N TYR A 24 -4.69 8.02 -5.43
CA TYR A 24 -3.91 7.51 -4.31
C TYR A 24 -3.75 8.53 -3.16
N ASN A 25 -3.57 9.81 -3.47
CA ASN A 25 -3.49 10.84 -2.43
C ASN A 25 -4.83 11.06 -1.72
N ASP A 26 -5.95 10.98 -2.43
CA ASP A 26 -7.28 11.12 -1.85
C ASP A 26 -7.65 9.90 -1.00
N LEU A 27 -7.30 8.70 -1.46
CA LEU A 27 -7.48 7.48 -0.70
C LEU A 27 -6.62 7.48 0.58
N ALA A 28 -5.38 7.95 0.51
CA ALA A 28 -4.53 8.12 1.68
C ALA A 28 -5.13 9.08 2.72
N GLN A 29 -5.65 10.23 2.27
CA GLN A 29 -6.31 11.19 3.15
C GLN A 29 -7.58 10.61 3.80
N TRP A 30 -8.29 9.74 3.08
CA TRP A 30 -9.45 9.08 3.64
C TRP A 30 -9.04 8.06 4.71
N CYS A 31 -8.04 7.21 4.46
CA CYS A 31 -7.50 6.28 5.46
C CYS A 31 -7.08 7.00 6.76
N GLU A 32 -6.41 8.15 6.64
CA GLU A 32 -5.98 8.97 7.80
C GLU A 32 -7.17 9.40 8.70
N LYS A 33 -8.37 9.55 8.13
CA LYS A 33 -9.57 10.03 8.84
C LYS A 33 -10.44 8.92 9.41
N LEU A 34 -10.20 7.66 9.05
CA LEU A 34 -11.03 6.54 9.49
C LEU A 34 -10.85 6.26 10.97
N ASP A 35 -11.97 6.07 11.66
CA ASP A 35 -11.96 5.64 13.05
C ASP A 35 -11.46 4.18 13.16
N PRO A 36 -10.96 3.75 14.33
CA PRO A 36 -10.50 2.38 14.53
C PRO A 36 -11.55 1.31 14.19
N SER A 37 -12.84 1.61 14.33
CA SER A 37 -13.95 0.72 13.96
C SER A 37 -14.21 0.63 12.45
N GLU A 38 -13.69 1.57 11.66
CA GLU A 38 -13.93 1.67 10.22
C GLU A 38 -12.78 1.09 9.38
N GLN A 39 -11.71 0.61 10.03
CA GLN A 39 -10.52 0.08 9.37
C GLN A 39 -10.84 -0.98 8.30
N ARG A 40 -11.84 -1.84 8.55
CA ARG A 40 -12.29 -2.84 7.58
C ARG A 40 -12.72 -2.20 6.25
N ALA A 41 -13.57 -1.18 6.29
CA ALA A 41 -14.00 -0.46 5.09
C ALA A 41 -12.81 0.24 4.40
N GLY A 42 -11.86 0.73 5.21
CA GLY A 42 -10.56 1.23 4.74
C GLY A 42 -9.81 0.22 3.88
N PHE A 43 -9.59 -0.97 4.45
CA PHE A 43 -8.92 -2.07 3.77
C PHE A 43 -9.66 -2.54 2.52
N ASP A 44 -10.99 -2.72 2.58
CA ASP A 44 -11.78 -3.18 1.44
C ASP A 44 -11.62 -2.24 0.24
N ARG A 45 -11.70 -0.93 0.48
CA ARG A 45 -11.52 0.08 -0.57
C ARG A 45 -10.08 0.12 -1.08
N VAL A 46 -9.10 0.03 -0.19
CA VAL A 46 -7.68 0.01 -0.58
C VAL A 46 -7.37 -1.22 -1.42
N LEU A 47 -7.82 -2.40 -0.99
CA LEU A 47 -7.69 -3.65 -1.74
C LEU A 47 -8.34 -3.52 -3.10
N HIS A 48 -9.57 -3.00 -3.19
CA HIS A 48 -10.22 -2.78 -4.48
C HIS A 48 -9.37 -1.88 -5.40
N GLU A 49 -8.88 -0.74 -4.90
CA GLU A 49 -8.12 0.22 -5.69
C GLU A 49 -6.76 -0.33 -6.17
N ILE A 50 -6.08 -1.12 -5.35
CA ILE A 50 -4.74 -1.64 -5.65
C ILE A 50 -4.75 -3.02 -6.32
N THR A 51 -5.85 -3.78 -6.24
CA THR A 51 -5.94 -5.14 -6.81
C THR A 51 -6.71 -5.22 -8.12
N ASP A 52 -7.29 -4.10 -8.60
CA ASP A 52 -7.97 -4.05 -9.89
C ASP A 52 -6.95 -4.24 -11.04
N PHE A 53 -6.69 -5.51 -11.37
CA PHE A 53 -5.75 -5.93 -12.40
C PHE A 53 -6.45 -6.85 -13.39
N GLY A 54 -6.26 -6.54 -14.67
CA GLY A 54 -6.71 -7.36 -15.78
C GLY A 54 -6.17 -8.80 -15.77
N THR A 55 -6.72 -9.60 -16.68
CA THR A 55 -6.63 -11.07 -16.80
C THR A 55 -5.24 -11.62 -17.17
N SER A 56 -4.18 -11.24 -16.46
CA SER A 56 -2.85 -11.85 -16.63
C SER A 56 -2.68 -13.10 -15.75
N PRO A 57 -1.76 -14.03 -16.07
CA PRO A 57 -1.43 -15.19 -15.23
C PRO A 57 -0.96 -14.82 -13.81
N GLN A 58 -0.43 -13.60 -13.61
CA GLN A 58 -0.12 -13.06 -12.29
C GLN A 58 -1.39 -12.71 -11.50
N GLY A 59 -2.52 -12.53 -12.17
CA GLY A 59 -3.83 -12.27 -11.58
C GLY A 59 -4.28 -13.36 -10.60
N SER A 60 -3.99 -14.63 -10.87
CA SER A 60 -4.35 -15.73 -9.94
C SER A 60 -3.60 -15.64 -8.61
N ARG A 61 -2.30 -15.30 -8.62
CA ARG A 61 -1.51 -15.10 -7.40
C ARG A 61 -1.91 -13.83 -6.65
N LYS A 62 -2.18 -12.74 -7.39
CA LYS A 62 -2.67 -11.48 -6.81
C LYS A 62 -4.04 -11.67 -6.15
N GLN A 63 -4.93 -12.45 -6.77
CA GLN A 63 -6.23 -12.79 -6.21
C GLN A 63 -6.12 -13.62 -4.94
N ILE A 64 -5.28 -14.65 -4.92
CA ILE A 64 -5.02 -15.45 -3.71
C ILE A 64 -4.45 -14.56 -2.61
N ALA A 65 -3.48 -13.70 -2.90
CA ALA A 65 -2.92 -12.79 -1.91
C ALA A 65 -3.98 -11.81 -1.36
N GLY A 66 -4.83 -11.25 -2.24
CA GLY A 66 -5.96 -10.41 -1.85
C GLY A 66 -6.91 -11.14 -0.91
N GLN A 67 -7.22 -12.42 -1.16
CA GLN A 67 -8.04 -13.26 -0.28
C GLN A 67 -7.39 -13.49 1.09
N TRP A 68 -6.07 -13.74 1.13
CA TRP A 68 -5.34 -13.89 2.40
C TRP A 68 -5.36 -12.59 3.21
N ILE A 69 -5.19 -11.44 2.56
CA ILE A 69 -5.25 -10.14 3.23
C ILE A 69 -6.67 -9.87 3.72
N ALA A 70 -7.69 -10.13 2.90
CA ALA A 70 -9.09 -9.99 3.30
C ALA A 70 -9.41 -10.85 4.52
N MET A 71 -8.90 -12.09 4.59
CA MET A 71 -9.05 -12.95 5.76
C MET A 71 -8.40 -12.34 7.03
N LEU A 72 -7.23 -11.72 6.90
CA LEU A 72 -6.60 -11.01 8.03
C LEU A 72 -7.46 -9.82 8.49
N VAL A 73 -8.00 -9.06 7.54
CA VAL A 73 -8.91 -7.93 7.81
C VAL A 73 -10.18 -8.39 8.51
N ASP A 74 -10.81 -9.47 8.03
CA ASP A 74 -12.02 -10.05 8.64
C ASP A 74 -11.78 -10.57 10.06
N SER A 75 -10.55 -11.01 10.36
CA SER A 75 -10.15 -11.42 11.72
C SER A 75 -9.81 -10.26 12.66
N GLY A 76 -9.79 -9.02 12.15
CA GLY A 76 -9.37 -7.83 12.90
C GLY A 76 -7.85 -7.68 13.05
N ALA A 77 -7.05 -8.50 12.37
CA ALA A 77 -5.60 -8.42 12.36
C ALA A 77 -5.08 -7.34 11.40
N PHE A 78 -5.52 -6.09 11.61
CA PHE A 78 -5.30 -4.97 10.69
C PHE A 78 -3.83 -4.63 10.47
N GLU A 79 -3.01 -4.64 11.52
CA GLU A 79 -1.56 -4.40 11.39
C GLU A 79 -0.89 -5.48 10.53
N SER A 80 -1.26 -6.75 10.74
CA SER A 80 -0.77 -7.87 9.94
C SER A 80 -1.23 -7.76 8.48
N ALA A 81 -2.47 -7.33 8.25
CA ALA A 81 -3.00 -7.08 6.92
C ALA A 81 -2.25 -5.94 6.21
N ALA A 82 -1.95 -4.84 6.91
CA ALA A 82 -1.15 -3.74 6.38
C ALA A 82 0.27 -4.19 6.01
N ILE A 83 0.92 -4.99 6.87
CA ILE A 83 2.24 -5.56 6.59
C ILE A 83 2.18 -6.51 5.38
N ALA A 84 1.13 -7.31 5.26
CA ALA A 84 0.95 -8.21 4.11
C ALA A 84 0.75 -7.45 2.79
N LEU A 85 0.23 -6.21 2.84
CA LEU A 85 0.19 -5.30 1.70
C LEU A 85 1.53 -4.63 1.39
N MET A 86 2.47 -4.63 2.35
CA MET A 86 3.74 -3.99 2.14
C MET A 86 4.57 -4.73 1.08
N PRO A 87 5.20 -3.96 0.19
CA PRO A 87 6.25 -4.47 -0.66
C PRO A 87 7.32 -5.26 0.10
N ARG A 88 7.76 -6.42 -0.43
CA ARG A 88 8.87 -7.16 0.21
C ARG A 88 10.18 -6.37 0.27
N THR A 89 10.37 -5.45 -0.67
CA THR A 89 11.56 -4.62 -0.81
C THR A 89 11.37 -3.22 -0.24
N SER A 90 10.19 -2.88 0.32
CA SER A 90 10.04 -1.60 1.01
C SER A 90 10.63 -1.67 2.41
N THR A 91 11.06 -0.51 2.89
CA THR A 91 11.24 -0.26 4.31
C THR A 91 10.04 0.54 4.80
N PHE A 92 9.46 0.12 5.91
CA PHE A 92 8.35 0.84 6.54
C PHE A 92 8.59 0.97 8.04
N SER A 93 8.08 2.06 8.61
CA SER A 93 8.13 2.34 10.04
C SER A 93 6.88 3.10 10.45
N GLY A 94 6.56 3.11 11.73
CA GLY A 94 5.42 3.84 12.25
C GLY A 94 5.36 3.79 13.77
N GLY A 95 4.63 4.72 14.35
CA GLY A 95 4.56 4.86 15.79
C GLY A 95 3.39 5.72 16.25
N ARG A 96 3.11 5.60 17.54
CA ARG A 96 2.09 6.39 18.22
C ARG A 96 2.69 7.71 18.69
N LEU A 97 1.99 8.81 18.43
CA LEU A 97 2.31 10.14 18.92
C LEU A 97 1.79 10.36 20.34
N GLN A 98 2.27 11.41 21.01
CA GLN A 98 1.86 11.74 22.39
C GLN A 98 0.37 12.06 22.51
N ASN A 99 -0.24 12.65 21.48
CA ASN A 99 -1.67 12.94 21.42
C ASN A 99 -2.54 11.70 21.16
N GLY A 100 -1.93 10.52 21.01
CA GLY A 100 -2.62 9.25 20.83
C GLY A 100 -2.87 8.84 19.38
N THR A 101 -2.63 9.72 18.40
CA THR A 101 -2.71 9.42 16.96
C THR A 101 -1.45 8.67 16.48
N PHE A 102 -1.45 8.26 15.22
CA PHE A 102 -0.38 7.47 14.61
C PHE A 102 0.17 8.14 13.36
N VAL A 103 1.47 7.97 13.14
CA VAL A 103 2.13 8.35 11.89
C VAL A 103 3.02 7.22 11.41
N ALA A 104 3.24 7.16 10.10
CA ALA A 104 4.05 6.14 9.46
C ALA A 104 4.86 6.69 8.29
N GLN A 105 5.87 5.92 7.89
CA GLN A 105 6.68 6.16 6.70
C GLN A 105 6.80 4.85 5.92
N VAL A 106 6.72 4.95 4.60
CA VAL A 106 7.02 3.85 3.67
C VAL A 106 7.98 4.37 2.62
N VAL A 107 9.03 3.60 2.33
CA VAL A 107 9.99 3.84 1.25
C VAL A 107 10.02 2.60 0.37
N LEU A 108 9.66 2.76 -0.90
CA LEU A 108 9.63 1.72 -1.90
C LEU A 108 11.04 1.49 -2.49
N GLU A 109 11.19 0.34 -3.14
CA GLU A 109 12.33 0.09 -4.00
C GLU A 109 12.39 1.14 -5.12
N GLY A 110 13.57 1.73 -5.35
CA GLY A 110 13.73 2.90 -6.21
C GLY A 110 13.61 4.24 -5.49
N SER A 111 13.62 4.25 -4.15
CA SER A 111 13.70 5.45 -3.27
C SER A 111 12.46 6.35 -3.21
N ALA A 112 11.39 6.03 -3.95
CA ALA A 112 10.10 6.67 -3.78
C ALA A 112 9.55 6.39 -2.37
N GLY A 113 9.51 7.41 -1.52
CA GLY A 113 9.03 7.29 -0.16
C GLY A 113 8.11 8.43 0.25
N ALA A 114 7.21 8.14 1.18
CA ALA A 114 6.25 9.10 1.72
C ALA A 114 5.94 8.83 3.19
N HIS A 115 5.47 9.89 3.85
CA HIS A 115 4.93 9.83 5.20
C HIS A 115 3.41 9.89 5.13
N SER A 116 2.74 9.20 6.07
CA SER A 116 1.35 9.51 6.38
C SER A 116 1.27 10.84 7.11
N ARG A 117 0.06 11.41 7.16
CA ARG A 117 -0.30 12.37 8.20
C ARG A 117 -0.74 11.62 9.46
N GLU A 118 -1.22 12.36 10.45
CA GLU A 118 -1.83 11.78 11.64
C GLU A 118 -3.05 10.94 11.26
N ALA A 119 -3.07 9.68 11.72
CA ALA A 119 -4.17 8.75 11.55
C ALA A 119 -4.66 8.23 12.90
N GLN A 120 -5.90 7.74 12.96
CA GLN A 120 -6.48 7.21 14.20
C GLN A 120 -6.05 5.77 14.52
N SER A 121 -5.37 5.09 13.60
CA SER A 121 -4.82 3.74 13.80
C SER A 121 -3.50 3.56 13.06
N LEU A 122 -2.65 2.68 13.57
CA LEU A 122 -1.33 2.40 12.98
C LEU A 122 -1.46 1.75 11.59
N ALA A 123 -2.39 0.81 11.43
CA ALA A 123 -2.62 0.17 10.14
C ALA A 123 -3.02 1.21 9.06
N MET A 124 -3.93 2.14 9.38
CA MET A 124 -4.31 3.20 8.44
C MET A 124 -3.17 4.19 8.16
N ALA A 125 -2.33 4.50 9.15
CA ALA A 125 -1.11 5.29 8.92
C ALA A 125 -0.20 4.60 7.90
N TRP A 126 0.03 3.29 8.06
CA TRP A 126 0.82 2.51 7.09
C TRP A 126 0.20 2.49 5.69
N LEU A 127 -1.11 2.27 5.56
CA LEU A 127 -1.78 2.30 4.26
C LEU A 127 -1.67 3.68 3.60
N ALA A 128 -1.88 4.76 4.37
CA ALA A 128 -1.77 6.12 3.85
C ALA A 128 -0.34 6.45 3.37
N ALA A 129 0.68 6.05 4.13
CA ALA A 129 2.07 6.21 3.73
C ALA A 129 2.39 5.40 2.45
N LEU A 130 1.90 4.17 2.36
CA LEU A 130 2.07 3.30 1.19
C LEU A 130 1.44 3.90 -0.06
N LEU A 131 0.19 4.34 0.03
CA LEU A 131 -0.56 4.97 -1.07
C LEU A 131 0.13 6.25 -1.57
N ARG A 132 0.60 7.11 -0.66
CA ARG A 132 1.38 8.30 -1.03
C ARG A 132 2.72 7.93 -1.68
N ALA A 133 3.36 6.84 -1.26
CA ALA A 133 4.58 6.37 -1.90
C ALA A 133 4.32 5.87 -3.33
N PHE A 134 3.19 5.17 -3.57
CA PHE A 134 2.74 4.81 -4.93
C PHE A 134 2.44 6.05 -5.77
N ALA A 135 1.74 7.03 -5.21
CA ALA A 135 1.45 8.29 -5.89
C ALA A 135 2.74 9.02 -6.33
N ARG A 136 3.77 9.00 -5.48
CA ARG A 136 5.09 9.58 -5.79
C ARG A 136 5.82 8.78 -6.88
N GLN A 137 5.85 7.46 -6.76
CA GLN A 137 6.47 6.58 -7.76
C GLN A 137 5.82 6.77 -9.15
N ALA A 138 4.49 6.91 -9.19
CA ALA A 138 3.74 7.21 -10.41
C ALA A 138 4.15 8.55 -11.04
N ALA A 139 4.27 9.60 -10.22
CA ALA A 139 4.70 10.92 -10.68
C ALA A 139 6.13 10.90 -11.24
N GLU A 140 7.05 10.21 -10.56
CA GLU A 140 8.45 10.07 -10.98
C GLU A 140 8.57 9.27 -12.29
N ALA A 141 7.79 8.20 -12.45
CA ALA A 141 7.75 7.42 -13.69
C ALA A 141 7.24 8.25 -14.88
N LYS A 142 6.20 9.09 -14.67
CA LYS A 142 5.67 9.99 -15.71
C LYS A 142 6.69 11.06 -16.10
N GLY A 143 7.38 11.65 -15.13
CA GLY A 143 8.43 12.65 -15.37
C GLY A 143 9.62 12.10 -16.17
N ALA A 144 10.00 10.83 -15.93
CA ALA A 144 11.07 10.17 -16.66
C ALA A 144 10.73 9.86 -18.14
N LEU A 145 9.44 9.71 -18.48
CA LEU A 145 8.97 9.48 -19.85
C LEU A 145 8.88 10.76 -20.69
N THR A 146 8.87 11.93 -20.02
CA THR A 146 8.78 13.25 -20.68
C THR A 146 10.14 13.91 -20.97
N HIS A 147 11.25 13.26 -20.60
CA HIS A 147 12.63 13.70 -20.84
C HIS A 147 13.36 12.74 -21.77
#